data_AF-A0A955X606-F1
#
_entry.id   AF-A0A955X606-F1
#
_cell.length_a   1.000
_cell.length_b   1.000
_cell.length_c   1.000
_cell.angle_alpha   90.00
_cell.angle_beta   90.00
_cell.angle_gamma   90.00
#
_symmetry.space_group_name_H-M   'P 1'
#
loop_
_entity.id
_entity.type
_entity.pdbx_description
1 polymer ?
#
loop_
_entity_poly.entity_id
_entity_poly.type
_entity_poly.pdbx_seq_one_letter_code
_entity_poly.pdbx_strand_id
1 'polypeptide(L)'
;MRLPSKTVLLACSAWMACGPAEPEAPVEVTSAVTGALRDARLTAIRDYAAARGLSNSLLLAGISDAETNLAHCYSEATYHCEGPYSAECGGPVLAGSGDGPCYLLQGGLGFFQFDGGTHSQTLAREGNRILSVQGSTEAAVEFVVAMVRDSIYVPGVATDAEALAWINAVRVDDANWSRWINTVAHYYNGCPAATCSVYADRYAKYNNFTRNLLAEKTASFWYGSSASSVWRPPLGGSAGIDFNVVNPSVAGYSSCFNRPIAELVHSGEDWFGSTSDQVHAIGPGQVVYAQWANYPGYVIVVRHDLGAAEAAAVGTSTLYSMYGHVDVPNVTAGDLVDSNTVLANLYYQPNNTHLHFEVRTVEIPQLCGYNAPGPGYTNAGTNATAWGYRDPTNQVALLAGAGTSGPTCDNNVPLGGTACAAQSEAREFLCVNPGGANPWQERACPSGQLCIGDRCQPVDCSGYTDVATCDAHGAVCAFYYCSNSCWPRGTPISTACPGPLTAPTGLTPPYTTVTTPSVTLGWNAVSGATTYDVSFDWWDTSANVWRSYYTWTGLTGTSFTVWPAYDNRHYLWRVRACASGSCSPWSNYNQFYFTGL
;
A
#
# COMPACT_ATOMS: atom_id res chain seq x y z
N MET A 1 15.85 29.61 -20.77
CA MET A 1 16.17 31.02 -21.10
C MET A 1 17.08 31.54 -19.99
N ARG A 2 18.25 32.11 -20.32
CA ARG A 2 19.34 32.42 -19.38
C ARG A 2 18.93 33.49 -18.35
N LEU A 3 19.16 33.23 -17.06
CA LEU A 3 19.16 34.24 -15.98
C LEU A 3 20.56 34.88 -15.85
N PRO A 4 20.67 36.17 -15.52
CA PRO A 4 21.95 36.86 -15.40
C PRO A 4 22.58 36.68 -14.01
N SER A 5 23.90 36.48 -13.98
CA SER A 5 24.74 36.56 -12.78
C SER A 5 24.95 38.01 -12.34
N LYS A 6 25.03 38.27 -11.02
CA LYS A 6 26.07 39.09 -10.33
C LYS A 6 25.64 39.39 -8.87
N THR A 7 26.43 38.95 -7.89
CA THR A 7 27.47 39.73 -7.18
C THR A 7 26.90 40.83 -6.29
N VAL A 8 26.80 40.55 -5.00
CA VAL A 8 26.60 41.58 -3.95
C VAL A 8 27.92 41.77 -3.22
N LEU A 9 28.44 43.01 -3.28
CA LEU A 9 29.56 43.49 -2.48
C LEU A 9 29.20 43.44 -0.99
N LEU A 10 30.00 42.75 -0.18
CA LEU A 10 30.04 42.98 1.27
C LEU A 10 31.09 44.06 1.55
N ALA A 11 30.65 45.18 2.12
CA ALA A 11 31.55 46.20 2.65
C ALA A 11 32.16 45.69 3.97
N CYS A 12 33.44 45.35 3.96
CA CYS A 12 34.25 45.22 5.17
C CYS A 12 34.61 46.61 5.70
N SER A 13 34.14 46.95 6.89
CA SER A 13 34.79 47.93 7.75
C SER A 13 35.50 47.19 8.88
N ALA A 14 36.77 47.54 9.08
CA ALA A 14 37.67 46.93 10.04
C ALA A 14 38.05 47.95 11.12
N TRP A 15 38.14 47.50 12.38
CA TRP A 15 39.22 47.74 13.37
C TRP A 15 38.70 47.73 14.85
N MET A 16 39.39 46.90 15.65
CA MET A 16 39.65 47.00 17.11
C MET A 16 38.50 46.88 18.14
N ALA A 17 38.40 45.71 18.79
CA ALA A 17 38.92 45.46 20.16
C ALA A 17 38.24 44.21 20.77
N CYS A 18 39.03 43.18 21.08
CA CYS A 18 38.57 42.01 21.84
C CYS A 18 38.36 42.37 23.32
N GLY A 19 37.11 42.48 23.75
CA GLY A 19 36.68 42.14 25.10
C GLY A 19 35.77 40.91 25.02
N PRO A 20 35.66 40.06 26.07
CA PRO A 20 34.69 38.99 26.06
C PRO A 20 33.30 39.63 26.05
N ALA A 21 32.62 39.58 24.91
CA ALA A 21 31.20 39.83 24.85
C ALA A 21 30.55 38.76 25.73
N GLU A 22 29.82 39.21 26.75
CA GLU A 22 28.85 38.37 27.42
C GLU A 22 27.97 37.71 26.36
N PRO A 23 27.56 36.44 26.54
CA PRO A 23 26.68 35.81 25.56
C PRO A 23 25.37 36.61 25.55
N GLU A 24 25.17 37.41 24.51
CA GLU A 24 23.84 37.85 24.14
C GLU A 24 22.99 36.57 24.07
N ALA A 25 21.98 36.50 24.94
CA ALA A 25 21.03 35.41 24.94
C ALA A 25 20.52 35.24 23.50
N PRO A 26 20.47 34.01 22.96
CA PRO A 26 19.89 33.80 21.64
C PRO A 26 18.47 34.34 21.69
N VAL A 27 18.15 35.33 20.86
CA VAL A 27 16.75 35.62 20.55
C VAL A 27 16.28 34.38 19.80
N GLU A 28 15.60 33.47 20.52
CA GLU A 28 14.89 32.36 19.93
C GLU A 28 13.81 32.92 19.00
N VAL A 29 14.13 33.02 17.71
CA VAL A 29 13.12 33.26 16.67
C VAL A 29 12.41 31.94 16.45
N THR A 30 11.41 31.66 17.29
CA THR A 30 10.57 30.47 17.18
C THR A 30 9.58 30.63 16.04
N SER A 31 9.56 29.70 15.10
CA SER A 31 8.37 29.49 14.26
C SER A 31 7.18 29.19 15.15
N ALA A 32 6.03 29.82 14.92
CA ALA A 32 4.82 29.63 15.74
C ALA A 32 4.06 28.32 15.43
N VAL A 33 4.62 27.44 14.60
CA VAL A 33 4.08 26.11 14.33
C VAL A 33 4.24 25.26 15.60
N THR A 34 3.14 25.15 16.35
CA THR A 34 3.07 24.30 17.56
C THR A 34 3.26 22.82 17.22
N GLY A 35 3.61 21.99 18.20
CA GLY A 35 3.76 20.53 17.99
C GLY A 35 2.52 19.86 17.40
N ALA A 36 1.31 20.26 17.82
CA ALA A 36 0.06 19.73 17.28
C ALA A 36 -0.19 20.15 15.82
N LEU A 37 0.10 21.42 15.49
CA LEU A 37 -0.04 21.92 14.12
C LEU A 37 1.01 21.29 13.19
N ARG A 38 2.24 21.12 13.68
CA ARG A 38 3.32 20.41 12.99
C ARG A 38 2.90 18.98 12.65
N ASP A 39 2.37 18.24 13.62
CA ASP A 39 1.84 16.89 13.40
C ASP A 39 0.75 16.87 12.33
N ALA A 40 -0.22 17.78 12.43
CA ALA A 40 -1.29 17.89 11.43
C ALA A 40 -0.75 18.20 10.02
N ARG A 41 0.28 19.04 9.89
CA ARG A 41 0.92 19.37 8.62
C ARG A 41 1.68 18.19 8.03
N LEU A 42 2.47 17.48 8.83
CA LEU A 42 3.22 16.29 8.36
C LEU A 42 2.26 15.19 7.90
N THR A 43 1.17 14.98 8.64
CA THR A 43 0.12 14.02 8.27
C THR A 43 -0.60 14.43 6.99
N ALA A 44 -0.95 15.72 6.85
CA ALA A 44 -1.54 16.24 5.62
C ALA A 44 -0.60 16.04 4.41
N ILE A 45 0.69 16.35 4.55
CA ILE A 45 1.68 16.14 3.48
C ILE A 45 1.73 14.66 3.08
N ARG A 46 1.76 13.75 4.05
CA ARG A 46 1.74 12.30 3.80
C ARG A 46 0.50 11.88 3.03
N ASP A 47 -0.68 12.23 3.52
CA ASP A 47 -1.95 11.74 2.98
C ASP A 47 -2.21 12.32 1.57
N TYR A 48 -1.98 13.62 1.37
CA TYR A 48 -2.15 14.26 0.06
C TYR A 48 -1.09 13.80 -0.96
N ALA A 49 0.15 13.54 -0.54
CA ALA A 49 1.16 12.99 -1.44
C ALA A 49 0.84 11.54 -1.85
N ALA A 50 0.38 10.71 -0.90
CA ALA A 50 -0.02 9.34 -1.17
C ALA A 50 -1.20 9.26 -2.15
N ALA A 51 -2.17 10.18 -2.06
CA ALA A 51 -3.27 10.30 -3.02
C ALA A 51 -2.81 10.59 -4.46
N ARG A 52 -1.58 11.12 -4.64
CA ARG A 52 -0.93 11.35 -5.93
C ARG A 52 0.07 10.25 -6.30
N GLY A 53 0.09 9.13 -5.57
CA GLY A 53 0.96 7.98 -5.79
C GLY A 53 2.37 8.09 -5.20
N LEU A 54 2.65 9.14 -4.42
CA LEU A 54 3.93 9.33 -3.75
C LEU A 54 3.87 8.72 -2.34
N SER A 55 4.43 7.53 -2.20
CA SER A 55 4.45 6.73 -0.97
C SER A 55 5.62 7.04 -0.05
N ASN A 56 6.53 7.94 -0.45
CA ASN A 56 7.68 8.39 0.33
C ASN A 56 7.58 9.89 0.65
N SER A 57 6.61 10.28 1.46
CA SER A 57 6.28 11.68 1.73
C SER A 57 7.34 12.42 2.56
N LEU A 58 8.30 11.69 3.15
CA LEU A 58 9.43 12.25 3.89
C LEU A 58 10.21 13.25 3.05
N LEU A 59 10.36 12.95 1.75
CA LEU A 59 11.13 13.78 0.84
C LEU A 59 10.47 15.15 0.62
N LEU A 60 9.13 15.20 0.51
CA LEU A 60 8.37 16.45 0.43
C LEU A 60 8.40 17.19 1.75
N ALA A 61 8.10 16.50 2.85
CA ALA A 61 8.11 17.12 4.17
C ALA A 61 9.48 17.71 4.52
N GLY A 62 10.58 17.04 4.13
CA GLY A 62 11.93 17.56 4.31
C GLY A 62 12.22 18.85 3.54
N ILE A 63 11.59 19.05 2.37
CA ILE A 63 11.66 20.30 1.62
C ILE A 63 10.91 21.41 2.37
N SER A 64 9.63 21.21 2.71
CA SER A 64 8.83 22.26 3.35
C SER A 64 9.31 22.59 4.77
N ASP A 65 9.83 21.60 5.50
CA ASP A 65 10.47 21.81 6.79
C ASP A 65 11.75 22.63 6.66
N ALA A 66 12.59 22.33 5.65
CA ALA A 66 13.77 23.13 5.38
C ALA A 66 13.41 24.55 4.94
N GLU A 67 12.38 24.75 4.12
CA GLU A 67 12.04 26.08 3.62
C GLU A 67 11.45 26.99 4.70
N THR A 68 10.46 26.50 5.43
CA THR A 68 9.63 27.36 6.29
C THR A 68 9.38 26.78 7.68
N ASN A 69 10.04 25.68 8.04
CA ASN A 69 9.71 24.89 9.23
C ASN A 69 8.22 24.50 9.26
N LEU A 70 7.68 24.15 8.08
CA LEU A 70 6.27 23.83 7.81
C LEU A 70 5.27 24.99 7.97
N ALA A 71 5.73 26.22 8.18
CA ALA A 71 4.85 27.38 8.20
C ALA A 71 4.24 27.60 6.81
N HIS A 72 2.91 27.60 6.73
CA HIS A 72 2.14 27.86 5.51
C HIS A 72 1.45 29.20 5.56
N CYS A 73 1.04 29.66 6.75
CA CYS A 73 0.36 30.93 6.93
C CYS A 73 1.35 32.01 7.43
N TYR A 74 1.18 33.26 6.98
CA TYR A 74 2.05 34.35 7.43
C TYR A 74 2.01 34.55 8.95
N SER A 75 0.84 34.33 9.57
CA SER A 75 0.66 34.36 11.03
C SER A 75 1.53 33.35 11.79
N GLU A 76 2.02 32.30 11.13
CA GLU A 76 2.86 31.26 11.72
C GLU A 76 4.36 31.64 11.67
N ALA A 77 4.73 32.59 10.81
CA ALA A 77 6.11 33.03 10.60
C ALA A 77 6.16 34.48 10.10
N THR A 78 5.86 35.43 10.99
CA THR A 78 5.69 36.87 10.65
C THR A 78 6.96 37.60 10.25
N TYR A 79 8.12 36.94 10.27
CA TYR A 79 9.39 37.47 9.77
C TYR A 79 9.53 37.33 8.23
N HIS A 80 8.57 36.69 7.58
CA HIS A 80 8.43 36.57 6.13
C HIS A 80 7.51 37.66 5.55
N CYS A 81 7.20 37.60 4.26
CA CYS A 81 6.28 38.50 3.59
C CYS A 81 4.83 37.99 3.66
N GLU A 82 3.86 38.91 3.58
CA GLU A 82 2.45 38.57 3.38
C GLU A 82 2.20 38.18 1.92
N GLY A 83 1.71 36.96 1.70
CA GLY A 83 1.25 36.48 0.40
C GLY A 83 -0.23 36.80 0.12
N PRO A 84 -0.79 36.22 -0.96
CA PRO A 84 -2.23 36.29 -1.25
C PRO A 84 -3.09 35.67 -0.14
N TYR A 85 -4.37 36.06 -0.07
CA TYR A 85 -5.31 35.54 0.92
C TYR A 85 -5.53 34.02 0.76
N SER A 86 -5.44 33.30 1.87
CA SER A 86 -5.84 31.90 1.99
C SER A 86 -6.97 31.77 2.99
N ALA A 87 -8.05 31.10 2.58
CA ALA A 87 -9.17 30.79 3.46
C ALA A 87 -8.74 29.91 4.64
N GLU A 88 -7.80 28.99 4.42
CA GLU A 88 -7.27 28.09 5.44
C GLU A 88 -6.48 28.85 6.52
N CYS A 89 -5.80 29.93 6.12
CA CYS A 89 -5.06 30.78 7.05
C CYS A 89 -5.94 31.82 7.75
N GLY A 90 -7.19 32.03 7.31
CA GLY A 90 -8.00 33.17 7.73
C GLY A 90 -7.33 34.52 7.44
N GLY A 91 -6.40 34.56 6.47
CA GLY A 91 -5.43 35.64 6.29
C GLY A 91 -4.43 35.32 5.17
N PRO A 92 -3.33 36.08 5.03
CA PRO A 92 -2.36 35.85 3.98
C PRO A 92 -1.63 34.51 4.16
N VAL A 93 -1.43 33.80 3.04
CA VAL A 93 -0.45 32.72 2.97
C VAL A 93 0.95 33.29 3.18
N LEU A 94 1.88 32.48 3.68
CA LEU A 94 3.28 32.86 3.81
C LEU A 94 3.89 33.13 2.42
N ALA A 95 4.66 34.21 2.29
CA ALA A 95 5.50 34.46 1.12
C ALA A 95 6.97 34.66 1.53
N GLY A 96 7.89 34.05 0.79
CA GLY A 96 9.33 34.15 1.06
C GLY A 96 9.84 35.59 1.03
N SER A 97 10.77 35.92 1.92
CA SER A 97 11.43 37.24 1.97
C SER A 97 12.85 37.22 1.38
N GLY A 98 13.33 36.04 0.96
CA GLY A 98 14.67 35.85 0.42
C GLY A 98 14.79 36.09 -1.08
N ASP A 99 13.73 35.85 -1.85
CA ASP A 99 13.76 35.88 -3.32
C ASP A 99 13.48 37.27 -3.91
N GLY A 100 12.95 38.18 -3.09
CA GLY A 100 12.72 39.57 -3.48
C GLY A 100 12.05 40.38 -2.37
N PRO A 101 11.99 41.72 -2.51
CA PRO A 101 11.35 42.57 -1.52
C PRO A 101 9.83 42.38 -1.46
N CYS A 102 9.28 42.29 -0.24
CA CYS A 102 7.85 42.11 0.01
C CYS A 102 6.96 43.14 -0.70
N TYR A 103 7.40 44.41 -0.81
CA TYR A 103 6.61 45.48 -1.43
C TYR A 103 6.44 45.32 -2.96
N LEU A 104 7.26 44.48 -3.60
CA LEU A 104 7.10 44.10 -5.00
C LEU A 104 6.27 42.82 -5.17
N LEU A 105 5.75 42.25 -4.08
CA LEU A 105 5.01 40.99 -4.07
C LEU A 105 5.83 39.86 -4.71
N GLN A 106 7.10 39.79 -4.36
CA GLN A 106 8.05 38.77 -4.80
C GLN A 106 8.30 37.81 -3.64
N GLY A 107 8.59 36.54 -3.95
CA GLY A 107 8.80 35.49 -2.96
C GLY A 107 8.01 34.22 -3.25
N GLY A 108 8.58 33.09 -2.85
CA GLY A 108 7.91 31.80 -2.93
C GLY A 108 6.66 31.73 -2.03
N LEU A 109 5.54 31.18 -2.53
CA LEU A 109 4.28 31.07 -1.78
C LEU A 109 4.14 29.75 -1.00
N GLY A 110 3.58 29.84 0.21
CA GLY A 110 3.24 28.70 1.07
C GLY A 110 4.46 27.97 1.63
N PHE A 111 4.25 26.86 2.33
CA PHE A 111 5.36 26.12 2.97
C PHE A 111 6.36 25.45 2.00
N PHE A 112 6.04 25.36 0.72
CA PHE A 112 6.97 24.91 -0.33
C PHE A 112 7.62 26.10 -1.05
N GLN A 113 7.25 27.34 -0.76
CA GLN A 113 7.88 28.52 -1.36
C GLN A 113 7.88 28.46 -2.91
N PHE A 114 6.73 28.16 -3.54
CA PHE A 114 6.63 28.17 -5.00
C PHE A 114 6.88 29.57 -5.56
N ASP A 115 7.95 29.75 -6.32
CA ASP A 115 8.34 31.05 -6.85
C ASP A 115 8.22 31.13 -8.38
N GLY A 116 7.54 32.16 -8.86
CA GLY A 116 7.39 32.54 -10.27
C GLY A 116 7.93 33.93 -10.57
N GLY A 117 8.59 34.59 -9.61
CA GLY A 117 9.04 35.97 -9.65
C GLY A 117 8.15 36.88 -8.81
N THR A 118 6.85 36.97 -9.15
CA THR A 118 5.83 37.67 -8.36
C THR A 118 4.71 36.72 -7.95
N HIS A 119 3.95 37.07 -6.90
CA HIS A 119 2.79 36.29 -6.46
C HIS A 119 1.80 36.03 -7.61
N SER A 120 1.56 37.04 -8.47
CA SER A 120 0.67 36.90 -9.63
C SER A 120 1.23 35.96 -10.70
N GLN A 121 2.55 35.95 -10.91
CA GLN A 121 3.19 35.02 -11.84
C GLN A 121 3.15 33.59 -11.30
N THR A 122 3.38 33.39 -10.00
CA THR A 122 3.23 32.08 -9.34
C THR A 122 1.80 31.57 -9.48
N LEU A 123 0.79 32.39 -9.15
CA LEU A 123 -0.61 32.00 -9.25
C LEU A 123 -1.07 31.75 -10.70
N ALA A 124 -0.50 32.46 -11.68
CA ALA A 124 -0.78 32.19 -13.09
C ALA A 124 -0.24 30.82 -13.54
N ARG A 125 0.87 30.35 -12.96
CA ARG A 125 1.47 29.04 -13.26
C ARG A 125 0.78 27.91 -12.52
N GLU A 126 0.59 28.06 -11.21
CA GLU A 126 0.16 26.97 -10.33
C GLU A 126 -1.35 26.98 -10.04
N GLY A 127 -2.03 28.10 -10.28
CA GLY A 127 -3.41 28.35 -9.87
C GLY A 127 -3.54 28.67 -8.38
N ASN A 128 -4.77 28.97 -7.93
CA ASN A 128 -5.04 29.28 -6.52
C ASN A 128 -4.90 28.08 -5.58
N ARG A 129 -4.71 26.86 -6.10
CA ARG A 129 -4.58 25.63 -5.30
C ARG A 129 -3.41 25.70 -4.31
N ILE A 130 -2.31 26.37 -4.66
CA ILE A 130 -1.11 26.45 -3.81
C ILE A 130 -1.30 27.33 -2.56
N LEU A 131 -2.44 28.02 -2.45
CA LEU A 131 -2.80 28.80 -1.27
C LEU A 131 -3.35 27.92 -0.13
N SER A 132 -3.75 26.68 -0.41
CA SER A 132 -4.09 25.67 0.62
C SER A 132 -2.96 24.67 0.79
N VAL A 133 -2.90 24.00 1.94
CA VAL A 133 -1.88 22.96 2.16
C VAL A 133 -2.08 21.73 1.29
N GLN A 134 -3.34 21.36 1.01
CA GLN A 134 -3.63 20.29 0.06
C GLN A 134 -3.06 20.62 -1.33
N GLY A 135 -3.50 21.74 -1.92
CA GLY A 135 -3.13 22.06 -3.29
C GLY A 135 -1.64 22.42 -3.42
N SER A 136 -1.03 22.97 -2.36
CA SER A 136 0.42 23.18 -2.29
C SER A 136 1.20 21.86 -2.25
N THR A 137 0.72 20.86 -1.50
CA THR A 137 1.31 19.51 -1.48
C THR A 137 1.17 18.81 -2.82
N GLU A 138 -0.01 18.85 -3.44
CA GLU A 138 -0.25 18.24 -4.75
C GLU A 138 0.63 18.87 -5.85
N ALA A 139 0.80 20.19 -5.83
CA ALA A 139 1.74 20.88 -6.71
C ALA A 139 3.19 20.49 -6.43
N ALA A 140 3.56 20.24 -5.16
CA ALA A 140 4.91 19.82 -4.79
C ALA A 140 5.22 18.43 -5.33
N VAL A 141 4.26 17.49 -5.31
CA VAL A 141 4.42 16.17 -5.93
C VAL A 141 4.75 16.32 -7.42
N GLU A 142 3.97 17.13 -8.15
CA GLU A 142 4.18 17.38 -9.58
C GLU A 142 5.54 18.02 -9.84
N PHE A 143 5.94 18.98 -9.00
CA PHE A 143 7.24 19.63 -9.09
C PHE A 143 8.38 18.64 -8.87
N VAL A 144 8.36 17.83 -7.81
CA VAL A 144 9.49 16.92 -7.51
C VAL A 144 9.58 15.78 -8.53
N VAL A 145 8.47 15.34 -9.10
CA VAL A 145 8.45 14.34 -10.18
C VAL A 145 9.14 14.90 -11.42
N ALA A 146 8.79 16.13 -11.83
CA ALA A 146 9.47 16.80 -12.93
C ALA A 146 10.96 17.06 -12.62
N MET A 147 11.25 17.50 -11.40
CA MET A 147 12.61 17.76 -10.90
C MET A 147 13.50 16.51 -10.98
N VAL A 148 13.00 15.35 -10.57
CA VAL A 148 13.74 14.08 -10.61
C VAL A 148 13.96 13.63 -12.05
N ARG A 149 12.96 13.74 -12.91
CA ARG A 149 13.08 13.41 -14.34
C ARG A 149 14.13 14.27 -15.05
N ASP A 150 14.23 15.54 -14.68
CA ASP A 150 15.14 16.50 -15.31
C ASP A 150 16.54 16.54 -14.62
N SER A 151 16.74 15.73 -13.58
CA SER A 151 17.95 15.75 -12.76
C SER A 151 19.14 15.04 -13.38
N ILE A 152 20.28 15.74 -13.50
CA ILE A 152 21.56 15.13 -13.89
C ILE A 152 22.10 14.10 -12.87
N TYR A 153 21.58 14.10 -11.64
CA TYR A 153 22.03 13.19 -10.58
C TYR A 153 21.24 11.88 -10.55
N VAL A 154 20.12 11.80 -11.29
CA VAL A 154 19.23 10.64 -11.32
C VAL A 154 19.20 10.04 -12.74
N PRO A 155 20.18 9.18 -13.09
CA PRO A 155 20.21 8.58 -14.41
C PRO A 155 19.11 7.52 -14.56
N GLY A 156 18.57 7.38 -15.77
CA GLY A 156 17.67 6.27 -16.13
C GLY A 156 16.20 6.48 -15.81
N VAL A 157 15.79 7.72 -15.50
CA VAL A 157 14.39 8.11 -15.31
C VAL A 157 13.95 8.98 -16.50
N ALA A 158 12.96 8.54 -17.26
CA ALA A 158 12.49 9.25 -18.47
C ALA A 158 11.01 9.66 -18.39
N THR A 159 10.21 8.98 -17.57
CA THR A 159 8.77 9.22 -17.42
C THR A 159 8.39 9.61 -16.00
N ASP A 160 7.23 10.25 -15.85
CA ASP A 160 6.71 10.64 -14.53
C ASP A 160 6.46 9.41 -13.63
N ALA A 161 6.04 8.28 -14.22
CA ALA A 161 5.87 7.03 -13.50
C ALA A 161 7.20 6.47 -12.98
N GLU A 162 8.25 6.51 -13.79
CA GLU A 162 9.61 6.11 -13.36
C GLU A 162 10.17 7.05 -12.29
N ALA A 163 9.93 8.37 -12.42
CA ALA A 163 10.36 9.35 -11.44
C ALA A 163 9.66 9.13 -10.09
N LEU A 164 8.35 8.91 -10.12
CA LEU A 164 7.56 8.61 -8.93
C LEU A 164 8.03 7.30 -8.27
N ALA A 165 8.27 6.25 -9.06
CA ALA A 165 8.82 4.99 -8.56
C ALA A 165 10.21 5.18 -7.94
N TRP A 166 11.08 5.98 -8.56
CA TRP A 166 12.40 6.30 -8.03
C TRP A 166 12.32 7.05 -6.71
N ILE A 167 11.48 8.10 -6.62
CA ILE A 167 11.22 8.86 -5.39
C ILE A 167 10.74 7.92 -4.26
N ASN A 168 9.78 7.06 -4.57
CA ASN A 168 9.21 6.11 -3.62
C ASN A 168 10.24 5.08 -3.10
N ALA A 169 11.29 4.81 -3.87
CA ALA A 169 12.36 3.88 -3.51
C ALA A 169 13.47 4.51 -2.66
N VAL A 170 13.61 5.84 -2.60
CA VAL A 170 14.67 6.49 -1.82
C VAL A 170 14.53 6.19 -0.33
N ARG A 171 15.62 5.81 0.33
CA ARG A 171 15.72 5.71 1.78
C ARG A 171 16.85 6.59 2.29
N VAL A 172 16.69 7.11 3.51
CA VAL A 172 17.80 7.80 4.19
C VAL A 172 19.00 6.85 4.28
N ASP A 173 20.20 7.38 3.99
CA ASP A 173 21.48 6.65 3.98
C ASP A 173 21.67 5.58 2.89
N ASP A 174 20.71 5.39 1.98
CA ASP A 174 20.89 4.48 0.85
C ASP A 174 21.72 5.09 -0.29
N ALA A 175 21.91 4.32 -1.37
CA ALA A 175 22.65 4.76 -2.55
C ALA A 175 21.99 5.92 -3.32
N ASN A 176 20.68 6.12 -3.15
CA ASN A 176 19.90 7.19 -3.78
C ASN A 176 19.81 8.45 -2.91
N TRP A 177 20.08 8.35 -1.60
CA TRP A 177 19.95 9.46 -0.66
C TRP A 177 20.74 10.72 -1.09
N SER A 178 22.03 10.56 -1.36
CA SER A 178 22.87 11.68 -1.81
C SER A 178 22.41 12.26 -3.15
N ARG A 179 21.85 11.43 -4.04
CA ARG A 179 21.30 11.88 -5.34
C ARG A 179 20.06 12.73 -5.15
N TRP A 180 19.19 12.35 -4.21
CA TRP A 180 18.02 13.16 -3.83
C TRP A 180 18.45 14.53 -3.32
N ILE A 181 19.34 14.59 -2.32
CA ILE A 181 19.76 15.87 -1.73
C ILE A 181 20.50 16.75 -2.77
N ASN A 182 21.36 16.18 -3.62
CA ASN A 182 21.98 16.91 -4.72
C ASN A 182 20.93 17.48 -5.69
N THR A 183 19.88 16.70 -5.99
CA THR A 183 18.79 17.11 -6.87
C THR A 183 18.00 18.27 -6.28
N VAL A 184 17.60 18.19 -5.00
CA VAL A 184 16.89 19.28 -4.30
C VAL A 184 17.76 20.54 -4.25
N ALA A 185 19.02 20.42 -3.81
CA ALA A 185 19.92 21.58 -3.73
C ALA A 185 20.11 22.28 -5.09
N HIS A 186 20.21 21.53 -6.18
CA HIS A 186 20.39 22.10 -7.51
C HIS A 186 19.08 22.65 -8.09
N TYR A 187 18.05 21.83 -8.20
CA TYR A 187 16.86 22.14 -9.01
C TYR A 187 15.73 22.79 -8.22
N TYR A 188 15.64 22.52 -6.91
CA TYR A 188 14.68 23.19 -6.03
C TYR A 188 15.24 24.53 -5.54
N ASN A 189 16.41 24.50 -4.90
CA ASN A 189 17.01 25.70 -4.31
C ASN A 189 17.76 26.57 -5.34
N GLY A 190 18.07 26.05 -6.53
CA GLY A 190 18.85 26.78 -7.54
C GLY A 190 20.35 26.85 -7.24
N CYS A 191 20.90 25.93 -6.44
CA CYS A 191 22.28 25.94 -5.97
C CYS A 191 23.07 24.69 -6.47
N PRO A 192 23.58 24.70 -7.73
CA PRO A 192 24.36 23.58 -8.26
C PRO A 192 25.70 23.41 -7.55
N ALA A 193 26.11 22.15 -7.33
CA ALA A 193 27.40 21.81 -6.69
C ALA A 193 28.62 22.43 -7.36
N ALA A 194 28.59 22.60 -8.68
CA ALA A 194 29.72 23.11 -9.45
C ALA A 194 29.90 24.63 -9.37
N THR A 195 28.85 25.39 -9.06
CA THR A 195 28.86 26.86 -9.24
C THR A 195 28.35 27.65 -8.04
N CYS A 196 27.65 27.01 -7.11
CA CYS A 196 27.08 27.68 -5.95
C CYS A 196 28.08 27.66 -4.77
N SER A 197 28.52 28.84 -4.32
CA SER A 197 29.53 28.96 -3.25
C SER A 197 29.04 28.47 -1.88
N VAL A 198 27.71 28.39 -1.68
CA VAL A 198 27.08 27.93 -0.42
C VAL A 198 26.47 26.53 -0.56
N TYR A 199 26.92 25.75 -1.54
CA TYR A 199 26.40 24.41 -1.80
C TYR A 199 26.45 23.48 -0.59
N ALA A 200 27.57 23.48 0.15
CA ALA A 200 27.73 22.64 1.32
C ALA A 200 26.66 22.94 2.40
N ASP A 201 26.35 24.23 2.60
CA ASP A 201 25.34 24.65 3.58
C ASP A 201 23.92 24.26 3.11
N ARG A 202 23.62 24.38 1.81
CA ARG A 202 22.33 23.97 1.24
C ARG A 202 22.13 22.46 1.28
N TYR A 203 23.16 21.70 0.92
CA TYR A 203 23.16 20.25 1.05
C TYR A 203 22.92 19.83 2.50
N ALA A 204 23.68 20.40 3.45
CA ALA A 204 23.54 20.10 4.88
C ALA A 204 22.14 20.46 5.40
N LYS A 205 21.57 21.59 4.98
CA LYS A 205 20.21 22.02 5.33
C LYS A 205 19.18 20.94 4.97
N TYR A 206 19.00 20.61 3.69
CA TYR A 206 17.97 19.63 3.30
C TYR A 206 18.24 18.24 3.86
N ASN A 207 19.52 17.82 3.95
CA ASN A 207 19.88 16.54 4.57
C ASN A 207 19.46 16.48 6.05
N ASN A 208 19.77 17.52 6.83
CA ASN A 208 19.54 17.51 8.28
C ASN A 208 18.05 17.65 8.61
N PHE A 209 17.34 18.56 7.95
CA PHE A 209 15.89 18.74 8.16
C PHE A 209 15.11 17.46 7.83
N THR A 210 15.42 16.82 6.69
CA THR A 210 14.76 15.56 6.33
C THR A 210 15.09 14.43 7.32
N ARG A 211 16.33 14.35 7.82
CA ARG A 211 16.69 13.35 8.85
C ARG A 211 15.98 13.59 10.18
N ASN A 212 15.84 14.85 10.59
CA ASN A 212 15.15 15.20 11.82
C ASN A 212 13.68 14.73 11.75
N LEU A 213 13.01 14.87 10.60
CA LEU A 213 11.65 14.36 10.40
C LEU A 213 11.55 12.83 10.48
N LEU A 214 12.56 12.10 10.02
CA LEU A 214 12.62 10.64 10.18
C LEU A 214 12.87 10.23 11.64
N ALA A 215 13.52 11.08 12.44
CA ALA A 215 13.63 10.86 13.89
C ALA A 215 12.32 11.24 14.62
N GLU A 216 11.59 12.23 14.12
CA GLU A 216 10.32 12.71 14.67
C GLU A 216 9.16 11.72 14.45
N LYS A 217 9.09 11.12 13.25
CA LYS A 217 8.06 10.15 12.85
C LYS A 217 8.69 8.85 12.35
N THR A 218 7.99 7.73 12.55
CA THR A 218 8.47 6.40 12.17
C THR A 218 8.69 6.26 10.67
N ALA A 219 9.54 5.31 10.28
CA ALA A 219 9.71 4.95 8.88
C ALA A 219 8.38 4.47 8.23
N SER A 220 7.47 3.85 8.99
CA SER A 220 6.12 3.47 8.51
C SER A 220 5.26 4.67 8.16
N PHE A 221 5.37 5.77 8.91
CA PHE A 221 4.65 7.00 8.61
C PHE A 221 5.07 7.53 7.23
N TRP A 222 6.35 7.44 6.93
CA TRP A 222 6.95 8.08 5.76
C TRP A 222 6.93 7.24 4.48
N TYR A 223 7.17 5.93 4.59
CA TYR A 223 7.43 5.06 3.44
C TYR A 223 6.24 4.17 3.04
N GLY A 224 5.03 4.53 3.48
CA GLY A 224 3.82 3.76 3.25
C GLY A 224 3.41 3.71 1.78
N SER A 225 3.82 2.64 1.07
CA SER A 225 3.15 2.19 -0.14
C SER A 225 1.84 1.56 0.26
N SER A 226 0.72 2.27 0.08
CA SER A 226 -0.61 1.66 0.23
C SER A 226 -0.74 0.84 1.52
N ALA A 227 -0.31 1.41 2.65
CA ALA A 227 -0.61 0.82 3.94
C ALA A 227 -2.13 0.80 4.02
N SER A 228 -2.70 -0.37 3.81
CA SER A 228 -4.11 -0.63 4.00
C SER A 228 -4.50 0.00 5.35
N SER A 229 -5.35 1.02 5.34
CA SER A 229 -5.91 1.67 6.55
C SER A 229 -6.88 0.74 7.29
N VAL A 230 -6.64 -0.57 7.17
CA VAL A 230 -7.47 -1.63 7.68
C VAL A 230 -6.93 -1.98 9.03
N TRP A 231 -7.65 -1.51 10.03
CA TRP A 231 -7.44 -1.84 11.41
C TRP A 231 -8.28 -3.06 11.78
N ARG A 232 -7.67 -4.06 12.43
CA ARG A 232 -8.32 -5.31 12.80
C ARG A 232 -7.82 -5.80 14.17
N PRO A 233 -8.63 -6.62 14.87
CA PRO A 233 -8.16 -7.29 16.07
C PRO A 233 -6.90 -8.13 15.79
N PRO A 234 -6.00 -8.26 16.77
CA PRO A 234 -4.72 -8.95 16.61
C PRO A 234 -4.86 -10.47 16.56
N LEU A 235 -6.02 -11.00 16.98
CA LEU A 235 -6.37 -12.41 17.01
C LEU A 235 -7.85 -12.56 16.61
N GLY A 236 -8.24 -13.73 16.11
CA GLY A 236 -9.65 -14.06 15.96
C GLY A 236 -10.33 -14.22 17.32
N GLY A 237 -11.63 -13.88 17.41
CA GLY A 237 -12.43 -14.03 18.62
C GLY A 237 -12.67 -12.71 19.36
N SER A 238 -12.77 -12.76 20.69
CA SER A 238 -12.95 -11.61 21.57
C SER A 238 -12.15 -11.80 22.86
N ALA A 239 -11.87 -10.70 23.57
CA ALA A 239 -11.26 -10.75 24.89
C ALA A 239 -12.08 -11.63 25.86
N GLY A 240 -11.40 -12.49 26.60
CA GLY A 240 -11.98 -13.26 27.71
C GLY A 240 -11.81 -12.58 29.07
N ILE A 241 -10.81 -11.70 29.20
CA ILE A 241 -10.65 -10.77 30.34
C ILE A 241 -10.49 -9.37 29.75
N ASP A 242 -11.33 -8.45 30.21
CA ASP A 242 -11.49 -7.13 29.60
C ASP A 242 -10.50 -6.08 30.15
N PHE A 243 -10.50 -4.91 29.53
CA PHE A 243 -9.73 -3.74 29.93
C PHE A 243 -10.29 -3.08 31.19
N ASN A 244 -9.39 -2.58 32.04
CA ASN A 244 -9.72 -1.78 33.22
C ASN A 244 -10.67 -2.48 34.20
N VAL A 245 -10.53 -3.80 34.31
CA VAL A 245 -11.23 -4.64 35.30
C VAL A 245 -10.24 -5.24 36.30
N VAL A 246 -10.75 -5.70 37.43
CA VAL A 246 -9.99 -6.54 38.37
C VAL A 246 -10.39 -7.99 38.14
N ASN A 247 -9.41 -8.89 38.04
CA ASN A 247 -9.64 -10.34 37.94
C ASN A 247 -9.29 -11.02 39.28
N PRO A 248 -10.25 -11.34 40.15
CA PRO A 248 -9.98 -11.95 41.45
C PRO A 248 -9.40 -13.37 41.38
N SER A 249 -9.45 -14.01 40.21
CA SER A 249 -9.00 -15.39 40.00
C SER A 249 -7.54 -15.49 39.57
N VAL A 250 -6.87 -14.37 39.28
CA VAL A 250 -5.46 -14.39 38.88
C VAL A 250 -4.56 -14.60 40.10
N ALA A 251 -3.68 -15.60 40.02
CA ALA A 251 -2.68 -15.85 41.05
C ALA A 251 -1.42 -15.01 40.81
N GLY A 252 -0.75 -14.58 41.88
CA GLY A 252 0.52 -13.87 41.80
C GLY A 252 0.60 -12.66 42.72
N TYR A 253 1.80 -12.11 42.84
CA TYR A 253 2.08 -10.95 43.68
C TYR A 253 2.86 -9.92 42.90
N SER A 254 2.38 -8.68 42.90
CA SER A 254 3.09 -7.56 42.30
C SER A 254 4.05 -6.95 43.32
N SER A 255 5.35 -7.12 43.08
CA SER A 255 6.39 -6.42 43.83
C SER A 255 6.34 -4.90 43.59
N CYS A 256 5.88 -4.47 42.40
CA CYS A 256 5.68 -3.08 42.01
C CYS A 256 4.73 -2.36 42.98
N PHE A 257 3.55 -2.95 43.24
CA PHE A 257 2.50 -2.34 44.07
C PHE A 257 2.40 -2.93 45.48
N ASN A 258 3.29 -3.89 45.79
CA ASN A 258 3.34 -4.65 47.03
C ASN A 258 1.97 -5.22 47.43
N ARG A 259 1.31 -5.93 46.51
CA ARG A 259 -0.02 -6.55 46.71
C ARG A 259 -0.32 -7.68 45.71
N PRO A 260 -1.31 -8.55 45.98
CA PRO A 260 -1.75 -9.58 45.03
C PRO A 260 -2.18 -8.99 43.69
N ILE A 261 -1.86 -9.68 42.58
CA ILE A 261 -2.30 -9.26 41.23
C ILE A 261 -3.84 -9.28 41.13
N ALA A 262 -4.50 -10.15 41.90
CA ALA A 262 -5.96 -10.21 42.04
C ALA A 262 -6.62 -8.93 42.55
N GLU A 263 -5.86 -7.95 43.06
CA GLU A 263 -6.37 -6.64 43.48
C GLU A 263 -6.07 -5.54 42.46
N LEU A 264 -5.25 -5.83 41.44
CA LEU A 264 -4.80 -4.86 40.46
C LEU A 264 -5.78 -4.72 39.30
N VAL A 265 -5.65 -3.59 38.60
CA VAL A 265 -6.50 -3.25 37.46
C VAL A 265 -5.76 -3.62 36.18
N HIS A 266 -6.44 -4.41 35.34
CA HIS A 266 -5.92 -4.92 34.09
C HIS A 266 -5.72 -3.79 33.07
N SER A 267 -4.50 -3.64 32.53
CA SER A 267 -4.15 -2.52 31.64
C SER A 267 -4.36 -2.82 30.15
N GLY A 268 -4.81 -4.02 29.82
CA GLY A 268 -5.10 -4.50 28.48
C GLY A 268 -6.25 -5.50 28.48
N GLU A 269 -6.25 -6.41 27.51
CA GLU A 269 -7.21 -7.48 27.33
C GLU A 269 -6.50 -8.82 27.17
N ASP A 270 -7.09 -9.89 27.70
CA ASP A 270 -6.57 -11.25 27.52
C ASP A 270 -7.43 -12.01 26.51
N TRP A 271 -6.82 -12.40 25.39
CA TRP A 271 -7.45 -13.10 24.27
C TRP A 271 -7.00 -14.56 24.26
N PHE A 272 -7.87 -15.45 24.75
CA PHE A 272 -7.53 -16.88 24.88
C PHE A 272 -7.44 -17.58 23.54
N GLY A 273 -6.45 -18.46 23.42
CA GLY A 273 -6.20 -19.21 22.21
C GLY A 273 -5.27 -20.40 22.42
N SER A 274 -4.58 -20.77 21.35
CA SER A 274 -3.71 -21.92 21.23
C SER A 274 -2.38 -21.52 20.58
N THR A 275 -1.37 -22.37 20.70
CA THR A 275 -0.05 -22.14 20.10
C THR A 275 -0.05 -22.15 18.57
N SER A 276 -1.15 -22.59 17.94
CA SER A 276 -1.35 -22.48 16.49
C SER A 276 -1.91 -21.12 16.05
N ASP A 277 -2.40 -20.31 16.98
CA ASP A 277 -2.96 -19.00 16.63
C ASP A 277 -1.86 -17.99 16.37
N GLN A 278 -1.99 -17.32 15.23
CA GLN A 278 -1.07 -16.29 14.75
C GLN A 278 -1.55 -14.92 15.25
N VAL A 279 -0.67 -14.19 15.92
CA VAL A 279 -0.90 -12.81 16.36
C VAL A 279 -0.46 -11.87 15.26
N HIS A 280 -1.38 -11.04 14.79
CA HIS A 280 -1.13 -10.04 13.77
C HIS A 280 -0.99 -8.65 14.38
N ALA A 281 -0.27 -7.76 13.69
CA ALA A 281 -0.34 -6.34 14.04
C ALA A 281 -1.78 -5.84 13.82
N ILE A 282 -2.23 -4.88 14.63
CA ILE A 282 -3.59 -4.35 14.48
C ILE A 282 -3.76 -3.45 13.25
N GLY A 283 -2.67 -2.97 12.66
CA GLY A 283 -2.67 -2.03 11.55
C GLY A 283 -1.27 -1.53 11.24
N PRO A 284 -1.14 -0.55 10.31
CA PRO A 284 0.14 0.00 9.90
C PRO A 284 0.96 0.56 11.06
N GLY A 285 2.24 0.22 11.15
CA GLY A 285 3.13 0.75 12.18
C GLY A 285 4.57 0.29 12.05
N GLN A 286 5.41 0.69 13.02
CA GLN A 286 6.79 0.28 13.14
C GLN A 286 7.01 -0.43 14.47
N VAL A 287 7.65 -1.59 14.44
CA VAL A 287 8.06 -2.31 15.65
C VAL A 287 9.13 -1.47 16.37
N VAL A 288 8.87 -1.09 17.60
CA VAL A 288 9.81 -0.31 18.44
C VAL A 288 10.44 -1.16 19.54
N TYR A 289 9.82 -2.30 19.89
CA TYR A 289 10.33 -3.26 20.85
C TYR A 289 9.95 -4.68 20.42
N ALA A 290 10.88 -5.64 20.51
CA ALA A 290 10.64 -7.06 20.27
C ALA A 290 11.69 -7.89 21.02
N GLN A 291 11.43 -8.19 22.30
CA GLN A 291 12.40 -8.88 23.16
C GLN A 291 11.74 -9.81 24.17
N TRP A 292 12.54 -10.73 24.72
CA TRP A 292 12.11 -11.62 25.80
C TRP A 292 11.91 -10.83 27.09
N ALA A 293 10.70 -10.86 27.65
CA ALA A 293 10.36 -10.10 28.88
C ALA A 293 10.23 -10.99 30.13
N ASN A 294 10.39 -12.31 29.99
CA ASN A 294 10.23 -13.29 31.08
C ASN A 294 8.87 -13.17 31.82
N TYR A 295 7.81 -12.83 31.09
CA TYR A 295 6.48 -12.59 31.66
C TYR A 295 5.40 -13.40 30.92
N PRO A 296 5.39 -14.72 31.10
CA PRO A 296 6.24 -15.58 30.27
C PRO A 296 6.10 -15.28 28.77
N GLY A 297 7.21 -15.35 28.03
CA GLY A 297 7.25 -15.11 26.59
C GLY A 297 7.97 -13.82 26.18
N TYR A 298 7.84 -13.53 24.89
CA TYR A 298 8.28 -12.27 24.28
C TYR A 298 7.22 -11.20 24.39
N VAL A 299 7.67 -9.95 24.29
CA VAL A 299 6.84 -8.76 24.19
C VAL A 299 7.22 -8.03 22.92
N ILE A 300 6.20 -7.66 22.15
CA ILE A 300 6.33 -6.84 20.95
C ILE A 300 5.57 -5.53 21.20
N VAL A 301 6.16 -4.39 20.84
CA VAL A 301 5.49 -3.09 20.85
C VAL A 301 5.61 -2.46 19.46
N VAL A 302 4.48 -2.03 18.92
CA VAL A 302 4.39 -1.36 17.61
C VAL A 302 3.92 0.07 17.83
N ARG A 303 4.67 1.04 17.30
CA ARG A 303 4.27 2.45 17.23
C ARG A 303 3.43 2.68 15.97
N HIS A 304 2.30 3.34 16.15
CA HIS A 304 1.38 3.75 15.11
C HIS A 304 1.34 5.28 15.05
N ASP A 305 1.86 5.86 13.97
CA ASP A 305 1.70 7.28 13.68
C ASP A 305 0.49 7.49 12.77
N LEU A 306 -0.57 8.08 13.32
CA LEU A 306 -1.91 8.06 12.76
C LEU A 306 -2.16 9.18 11.74
N GLY A 307 -3.03 8.89 10.77
CA GLY A 307 -3.61 9.88 9.86
C GLY A 307 -4.55 10.86 10.54
N ALA A 308 -4.96 11.91 9.82
CA ALA A 308 -5.77 12.97 10.43
C ALA A 308 -7.14 12.45 10.90
N ALA A 309 -7.78 11.60 10.11
CA ALA A 309 -9.06 10.98 10.44
C ALA A 309 -8.93 9.99 11.62
N GLU A 310 -7.88 9.17 11.62
CA GLU A 310 -7.57 8.23 12.70
C GLU A 310 -7.27 8.97 14.00
N ALA A 311 -6.41 9.99 13.93
CA ALA A 311 -6.04 10.80 15.08
C ALA A 311 -7.24 11.54 15.69
N ALA A 312 -8.16 12.04 14.85
CA ALA A 312 -9.40 12.63 15.32
C ALA A 312 -10.32 11.60 15.99
N ALA A 313 -10.38 10.37 15.47
CA ALA A 313 -11.22 9.30 16.02
C ALA A 313 -10.73 8.83 17.41
N VAL A 314 -9.41 8.74 17.61
CA VAL A 314 -8.84 8.25 18.89
C VAL A 314 -8.34 9.35 19.83
N GLY A 315 -8.30 10.60 19.36
CA GLY A 315 -7.87 11.77 20.15
C GLY A 315 -6.37 11.89 20.37
N THR A 316 -5.54 11.24 19.55
CA THR A 316 -4.07 11.31 19.59
C THR A 316 -3.49 11.03 18.22
N SER A 317 -2.36 11.65 17.85
CA SER A 317 -1.66 11.38 16.60
C SER A 317 -0.70 10.19 16.67
N THR A 318 -0.49 9.65 17.86
CA THR A 318 0.38 8.48 18.07
C THR A 318 -0.28 7.51 19.05
N LEU A 319 -0.28 6.23 18.68
CA LEU A 319 -0.64 5.11 19.54
C LEU A 319 0.47 4.07 19.55
N TYR A 320 0.47 3.23 20.58
CA TYR A 320 1.31 2.06 20.67
C TYR A 320 0.42 0.85 20.94
N SER A 321 0.63 -0.24 20.22
CA SER A 321 0.04 -1.53 20.54
C SER A 321 1.10 -2.45 21.12
N MET A 322 0.77 -3.17 22.18
CA MET A 322 1.65 -4.15 22.81
C MET A 322 1.03 -5.54 22.78
N TYR A 323 1.87 -6.52 22.48
CA TYR A 323 1.53 -7.92 22.32
C TYR A 323 2.40 -8.74 23.26
N GLY A 324 1.81 -9.26 24.33
CA GLY A 324 2.44 -10.06 25.36
C GLY A 324 2.04 -11.53 25.31
N HIS A 325 2.80 -12.39 26.00
CA HIS A 325 2.60 -13.84 25.99
C HIS A 325 2.69 -14.46 24.59
N VAL A 326 3.60 -13.94 23.76
CA VAL A 326 3.90 -14.47 22.43
C VAL A 326 5.20 -15.25 22.41
N ASP A 327 5.30 -16.22 21.49
CA ASP A 327 6.52 -16.98 21.24
C ASP A 327 7.56 -16.12 20.49
N VAL A 328 8.64 -16.73 20.01
CA VAL A 328 9.71 -16.05 19.26
C VAL A 328 9.12 -15.15 18.16
N PRO A 329 9.40 -13.83 18.17
CA PRO A 329 8.91 -12.89 17.18
C PRO A 329 9.40 -13.23 15.76
N ASN A 330 8.52 -13.05 14.78
CA ASN A 330 8.85 -13.04 13.36
C ASN A 330 9.37 -11.68 12.88
N VAL A 331 9.42 -10.70 13.79
CA VAL A 331 9.78 -9.31 13.54
C VAL A 331 10.82 -8.83 14.55
N THR A 332 11.53 -7.76 14.19
CA THR A 332 12.55 -7.10 15.01
C THR A 332 12.28 -5.60 15.09
N ALA A 333 12.87 -4.92 16.09
CA ALA A 333 12.75 -3.47 16.20
C ALA A 333 13.28 -2.78 14.94
N GLY A 334 12.48 -1.87 14.38
CA GLY A 334 12.71 -1.19 13.11
C GLY A 334 11.82 -1.68 11.98
N ASP A 335 11.31 -2.92 12.03
CA ASP A 335 10.48 -3.50 10.98
C ASP A 335 9.15 -2.75 10.82
N LEU A 336 8.73 -2.57 9.56
CA LEU A 336 7.43 -2.03 9.21
C LEU A 336 6.41 -3.15 9.15
N VAL A 337 5.24 -2.94 9.73
CA VAL A 337 4.17 -3.93 9.84
C VAL A 337 2.82 -3.34 9.44
N ASP A 338 1.91 -4.20 9.03
CA ASP A 338 0.50 -3.89 8.77
C ASP A 338 -0.42 -4.99 9.33
N SER A 339 -1.73 -4.86 9.15
CA SER A 339 -2.71 -5.83 9.68
C SER A 339 -2.64 -7.24 9.08
N ASN A 340 -1.89 -7.46 8.00
CA ASN A 340 -1.64 -8.80 7.46
C ASN A 340 -0.36 -9.42 8.04
N THR A 341 0.49 -8.62 8.70
CA THR A 341 1.77 -9.05 9.21
C THR A 341 1.62 -9.92 10.45
N VAL A 342 2.08 -11.17 10.40
CA VAL A 342 2.15 -12.07 11.55
C VAL A 342 3.35 -11.67 12.42
N LEU A 343 3.08 -11.17 13.62
CA LEU A 343 4.11 -10.76 14.57
C LEU A 343 4.76 -11.95 15.26
N ALA A 344 3.94 -12.92 15.70
CA ALA A 344 4.38 -14.13 16.41
C ALA A 344 3.20 -15.12 16.54
N ASN A 345 3.46 -16.33 17.04
CA ASN A 345 2.42 -17.22 17.56
C ASN A 345 2.24 -17.03 19.08
N LEU A 346 1.15 -17.54 19.67
CA LEU A 346 0.97 -17.52 21.13
C LEU A 346 1.98 -18.41 21.85
N TYR A 347 2.51 -17.91 22.98
CA TYR A 347 3.39 -18.66 23.86
C TYR A 347 2.60 -19.73 24.62
N TYR A 348 3.13 -20.95 24.66
CA TYR A 348 2.49 -22.05 25.36
C TYR A 348 2.50 -21.85 26.89
N GLN A 349 1.31 -21.68 27.45
CA GLN A 349 1.09 -21.73 28.89
C GLN A 349 0.03 -22.80 29.21
N PRO A 350 0.37 -23.86 29.96
CA PRO A 350 -0.58 -24.88 30.33
C PRO A 350 -1.84 -24.27 30.98
N ASN A 351 -3.00 -24.49 30.35
CA ASN A 351 -4.32 -23.98 30.77
C ASN A 351 -4.48 -22.43 30.76
N ASN A 352 -3.52 -21.69 30.21
CA ASN A 352 -3.56 -20.22 30.21
C ASN A 352 -2.90 -19.64 28.94
N THR A 353 -2.98 -20.33 27.80
CA THR A 353 -2.44 -19.80 26.54
C THR A 353 -3.37 -18.69 26.05
N HIS A 354 -2.85 -17.47 25.99
CA HIS A 354 -3.58 -16.26 25.58
C HIS A 354 -2.61 -15.21 25.09
N LEU A 355 -3.11 -14.24 24.32
CA LEU A 355 -2.45 -12.96 24.05
C LEU A 355 -2.85 -11.98 25.14
N HIS A 356 -1.87 -11.31 25.76
CA HIS A 356 -2.15 -10.07 26.48
C HIS A 356 -1.97 -8.90 25.52
N PHE A 357 -3.03 -8.17 25.24
CA PHE A 357 -3.07 -7.13 24.24
C PHE A 357 -3.36 -5.77 24.87
N GLU A 358 -2.54 -4.77 24.58
CA GLU A 358 -2.72 -3.42 25.11
C GLU A 358 -2.66 -2.37 23.99
N VAL A 359 -3.39 -1.27 24.19
CA VAL A 359 -3.24 -0.05 23.41
C VAL A 359 -2.91 1.11 24.35
N ARG A 360 -1.93 1.93 23.96
CA ARG A 360 -1.30 2.95 24.81
C ARG A 360 -1.07 4.26 24.05
N THR A 361 -1.00 5.36 24.78
CA THR A 361 -0.53 6.67 24.28
C THR A 361 0.95 6.94 24.59
N VAL A 362 1.63 5.98 25.23
CA VAL A 362 3.05 6.04 25.58
C VAL A 362 3.71 4.72 25.19
N GLU A 363 4.96 4.77 24.74
CA GLU A 363 5.70 3.58 24.27
C GLU A 363 5.87 2.56 25.40
N ILE A 364 6.45 3.02 26.51
CA ILE A 364 6.71 2.23 27.71
C ILE A 364 6.13 2.99 28.91
N PRO A 365 4.97 2.55 29.44
CA PRO A 365 4.36 3.16 30.61
C PRO A 365 5.28 3.09 31.83
N GLN A 366 5.34 4.18 32.59
CA GLN A 366 6.07 4.21 33.86
C GLN A 366 5.15 3.67 34.97
N LEU A 367 5.43 2.47 35.46
CA LEU A 367 4.69 1.83 36.56
C LEU A 367 5.61 1.66 37.77
N CYS A 368 5.20 2.19 38.93
CA CYS A 368 5.95 2.17 40.20
C CYS A 368 7.43 2.57 40.09
N GLY A 369 7.78 3.50 39.20
CA GLY A 369 9.16 3.97 39.02
C GLY A 369 10.02 3.14 38.06
N TYR A 370 9.45 2.14 37.38
CA TYR A 370 10.13 1.33 36.38
C TYR A 370 9.46 1.47 35.00
N ASN A 371 10.27 1.40 33.96
CA ASN A 371 9.82 1.33 32.57
C ASN A 371 9.62 -0.15 32.22
N ALA A 372 8.37 -0.61 32.16
CA ALA A 372 8.04 -1.98 31.82
C ALA A 372 7.38 -2.03 30.43
N PRO A 373 7.95 -2.74 29.45
CA PRO A 373 7.37 -2.83 28.11
C PRO A 373 6.02 -3.58 28.10
N GLY A 374 5.67 -4.24 29.19
CA GLY A 374 4.42 -4.97 29.44
C GLY A 374 4.68 -6.46 29.72
N PRO A 375 3.61 -7.25 29.91
CA PRO A 375 2.22 -6.82 30.06
C PRO A 375 1.94 -6.08 31.38
N GLY A 376 0.95 -5.19 31.39
CA GLY A 376 0.75 -4.18 32.43
C GLY A 376 -0.44 -4.41 33.37
N TYR A 377 -0.27 -3.97 34.63
CA TYR A 377 -1.34 -3.78 35.60
C TYR A 377 -1.17 -2.41 36.27
N THR A 378 -2.27 -1.71 36.58
CA THR A 378 -2.24 -0.51 37.42
C THR A 378 -2.69 -0.82 38.85
N ASN A 379 -2.43 0.10 39.79
CA ASN A 379 -2.67 -0.13 41.21
C ASN A 379 -4.16 -0.38 41.54
N ALA A 380 -4.44 -1.04 42.66
CA ALA A 380 -5.82 -1.28 43.09
C ALA A 380 -6.60 0.03 43.24
N GLY A 381 -7.84 0.05 42.75
CA GLY A 381 -8.72 1.22 42.81
C GLY A 381 -8.33 2.36 41.86
N THR A 382 -7.42 2.12 40.91
CA THR A 382 -7.07 3.09 39.85
C THR A 382 -7.91 2.90 38.60
N ASN A 383 -7.77 3.83 37.66
CA ASN A 383 -8.26 3.67 36.29
C ASN A 383 -7.05 3.59 35.36
N ALA A 384 -6.95 2.51 34.57
CA ALA A 384 -5.83 2.29 33.67
C ALA A 384 -5.65 3.43 32.66
N THR A 385 -6.74 4.11 32.25
CA THR A 385 -6.65 5.25 31.32
C THR A 385 -5.84 6.44 31.86
N ALA A 386 -5.77 6.60 33.18
CA ALA A 386 -4.97 7.65 33.83
C ALA A 386 -3.45 7.41 33.70
N TRP A 387 -3.04 6.23 33.26
CA TRP A 387 -1.64 5.82 33.10
C TRP A 387 -1.23 5.68 31.62
N GLY A 388 -2.04 6.22 30.70
CA GLY A 388 -1.75 6.19 29.27
C GLY A 388 -2.26 4.95 28.54
N TYR A 389 -2.96 4.04 29.22
CA TYR A 389 -3.65 2.92 28.55
C TYR A 389 -4.97 3.34 27.92
N ARG A 390 -5.45 2.56 26.97
CA ARG A 390 -6.73 2.72 26.28
C ARG A 390 -7.37 1.35 26.13
N ASP A 391 -8.70 1.34 26.08
CA ASP A 391 -9.51 0.16 25.78
C ASP A 391 -9.12 -0.40 24.39
N PRO A 392 -8.43 -1.56 24.32
CA PRO A 392 -7.85 -2.06 23.08
C PRO A 392 -8.89 -2.34 21.98
N THR A 393 -9.96 -3.08 22.31
CA THR A 393 -11.04 -3.40 21.37
C THR A 393 -11.71 -2.14 20.82
N ASN A 394 -12.02 -1.17 21.69
CA ASN A 394 -12.63 0.09 21.28
C ASN A 394 -11.68 0.92 20.40
N GLN A 395 -10.38 0.99 20.71
CA GLN A 395 -9.42 1.71 19.85
C GLN A 395 -9.34 1.09 18.45
N VAL A 396 -9.25 -0.23 18.35
CA VAL A 396 -9.23 -0.92 17.06
C VAL A 396 -10.52 -0.64 16.28
N ALA A 397 -11.69 -0.65 16.93
CA ALA A 397 -12.97 -0.33 16.30
C ALA A 397 -13.05 1.13 15.81
N LEU A 398 -12.58 2.10 16.62
CA LEU A 398 -12.53 3.51 16.24
C LEU A 398 -11.61 3.73 15.04
N LEU A 399 -10.43 3.10 15.03
CA LEU A 399 -9.49 3.19 13.91
C LEU A 399 -10.04 2.49 12.65
N ALA A 400 -10.72 1.35 12.80
CA ALA A 400 -11.36 0.66 11.67
C ALA A 400 -12.50 1.49 11.04
N GLY A 401 -13.17 2.33 11.84
CA GLY A 401 -14.15 3.31 11.36
C GLY A 401 -13.54 4.65 10.92
N ALA A 402 -12.25 4.89 11.21
CA ALA A 402 -11.59 6.13 10.83
C ALA A 402 -11.32 6.13 9.33
N GLY A 403 -11.97 7.06 8.62
CA GLY A 403 -11.98 7.09 7.15
C GLY A 403 -13.38 7.00 6.54
N THR A 404 -14.41 6.69 7.34
CA THR A 404 -15.83 6.82 6.93
C THR A 404 -16.45 8.16 7.33
N SER A 405 -15.65 9.10 7.88
CA SER A 405 -16.12 10.35 8.50
C SER A 405 -15.33 11.61 8.09
N GLY A 406 -14.63 11.58 6.95
CA GLY A 406 -14.20 12.81 6.27
C GLY A 406 -15.39 13.59 5.71
N PRO A 407 -15.23 14.86 5.27
CA PRO A 407 -16.31 15.53 4.58
C PRO A 407 -16.64 14.71 3.32
N THR A 408 -17.89 14.31 3.20
CA THR A 408 -18.36 13.46 2.11
C THR A 408 -19.05 14.29 1.06
N CYS A 409 -19.03 13.81 -0.18
CA CYS A 409 -20.06 14.18 -1.13
C CYS A 409 -21.39 13.52 -0.72
N ASP A 410 -22.45 13.73 -1.50
CA ASP A 410 -23.74 13.10 -1.24
C ASP A 410 -23.62 11.57 -1.10
N ASN A 411 -24.55 10.95 -0.36
CA ASN A 411 -24.55 9.51 -0.07
C ASN A 411 -23.32 8.99 0.70
N ASN A 412 -22.70 9.83 1.53
CA ASN A 412 -21.56 9.50 2.40
C ASN A 412 -20.30 9.01 1.64
N VAL A 413 -20.13 9.44 0.38
CA VAL A 413 -18.93 9.08 -0.39
C VAL A 413 -17.77 9.99 0.02
N PRO A 414 -16.66 9.44 0.53
CA PRO A 414 -15.54 10.24 1.04
C PRO A 414 -14.85 11.02 -0.08
N LEU A 415 -14.12 12.09 0.25
CA LEU A 415 -13.22 12.79 -0.68
C LEU A 415 -12.28 11.78 -1.37
N GLY A 416 -12.24 11.81 -2.70
CA GLY A 416 -11.51 10.85 -3.53
C GLY A 416 -12.23 9.53 -3.79
N GLY A 417 -13.36 9.26 -3.13
CA GLY A 417 -14.25 8.14 -3.42
C GLY A 417 -15.06 8.35 -4.70
N THR A 418 -15.55 7.26 -5.29
CA THR A 418 -16.35 7.29 -6.52
C THR A 418 -17.81 6.90 -6.25
N ALA A 419 -18.70 7.29 -7.15
CA ALA A 419 -20.10 6.87 -7.16
C ALA A 419 -20.61 6.71 -8.60
N CYS A 420 -21.70 5.93 -8.76
CA CYS A 420 -22.42 5.80 -10.02
C CYS A 420 -23.72 6.62 -9.97
N ALA A 421 -23.96 7.50 -10.95
CA ALA A 421 -25.26 8.19 -11.05
C ALA A 421 -26.38 7.20 -11.42
N ALA A 422 -26.08 6.25 -12.30
CA ALA A 422 -26.92 5.08 -12.54
C ALA A 422 -26.04 3.85 -12.80
N GLN A 423 -26.59 2.68 -12.46
CA GLN A 423 -25.92 1.40 -12.71
C GLN A 423 -25.83 1.15 -14.22
N SER A 424 -24.72 0.57 -14.67
CA SER A 424 -24.43 0.25 -16.07
C SER A 424 -24.20 1.46 -16.99
N GLU A 425 -23.81 2.62 -16.45
CA GLU A 425 -23.37 3.77 -17.27
C GLU A 425 -21.88 3.69 -17.61
N ALA A 426 -21.47 4.29 -18.74
CA ALA A 426 -20.06 4.36 -19.16
C ALA A 426 -19.26 5.49 -18.46
N ARG A 427 -19.69 5.90 -17.25
CA ARG A 427 -19.12 7.00 -16.47
C ARG A 427 -19.28 6.78 -14.97
N GLU A 428 -18.31 7.24 -14.19
CA GLU A 428 -18.35 7.33 -12.73
C GLU A 428 -18.20 8.80 -12.29
N PHE A 429 -18.51 9.09 -11.03
CA PHE A 429 -18.39 10.40 -10.42
C PHE A 429 -17.38 10.33 -9.28
N LEU A 430 -16.30 11.09 -9.36
CA LEU A 430 -15.28 11.22 -8.32
C LEU A 430 -15.65 12.36 -7.37
N CYS A 431 -15.66 12.10 -6.08
CA CYS A 431 -15.85 13.13 -5.05
C CYS A 431 -14.59 13.99 -4.96
N VAL A 432 -14.70 15.27 -5.31
CA VAL A 432 -13.56 16.21 -5.39
C VAL A 432 -13.73 17.46 -4.53
N ASN A 433 -14.95 17.81 -4.14
CA ASN A 433 -15.23 19.01 -3.33
C ASN A 433 -16.42 18.85 -2.37
N PRO A 434 -16.30 18.00 -1.34
CA PRO A 434 -17.33 17.77 -0.34
C PRO A 434 -17.93 19.07 0.25
N GLY A 435 -19.25 19.20 0.25
CA GLY A 435 -19.96 20.38 0.78
C GLY A 435 -19.86 21.65 -0.07
N GLY A 436 -19.13 21.63 -1.19
CA GLY A 436 -19.06 22.71 -2.17
C GLY A 436 -20.22 22.70 -3.17
N ALA A 437 -20.30 23.73 -4.02
CA ALA A 437 -21.34 23.84 -5.04
C ALA A 437 -21.25 22.76 -6.14
N ASN A 438 -20.04 22.22 -6.37
CA ASN A 438 -19.77 21.16 -7.35
C ASN A 438 -18.93 20.05 -6.69
N PRO A 439 -19.56 19.16 -5.92
CA PRO A 439 -18.85 18.15 -5.15
C PRO A 439 -18.26 17.01 -6.02
N TRP A 440 -18.79 16.83 -7.24
CA TRP A 440 -18.48 15.70 -8.10
C TRP A 440 -17.77 16.10 -9.39
N GLN A 441 -16.80 15.27 -9.80
CA GLN A 441 -16.18 15.30 -11.12
C GLN A 441 -16.56 14.04 -11.92
N GLU A 442 -17.17 14.21 -13.09
CA GLU A 442 -17.49 13.09 -14.00
C GLU A 442 -16.22 12.54 -14.67
N ARG A 443 -16.12 11.21 -14.74
CA ARG A 443 -15.03 10.48 -15.39
C ARG A 443 -15.61 9.36 -16.26
N ALA A 444 -15.15 9.26 -17.52
CA ALA A 444 -15.53 8.14 -18.39
C ALA A 444 -14.91 6.83 -17.87
N CYS A 445 -15.69 5.75 -17.91
CA CYS A 445 -15.17 4.43 -17.59
C CYS A 445 -14.14 3.97 -18.64
N PRO A 446 -13.08 3.25 -18.22
CA PRO A 446 -12.19 2.57 -19.15
C PRO A 446 -12.94 1.64 -20.12
N SER A 447 -12.35 1.39 -21.29
CA SER A 447 -12.92 0.48 -22.29
C SER A 447 -13.22 -0.90 -21.68
N GLY A 448 -14.43 -1.41 -21.89
CA GLY A 448 -14.87 -2.70 -21.34
C GLY A 448 -15.39 -2.66 -19.89
N GLN A 449 -15.48 -1.48 -19.27
CA GLN A 449 -16.03 -1.29 -17.93
C GLN A 449 -17.32 -0.48 -17.95
N LEU A 450 -18.19 -0.75 -16.97
CA LEU A 450 -19.34 0.09 -16.66
C LEU A 450 -19.33 0.44 -15.18
N CYS A 451 -20.01 1.53 -14.82
CA CYS A 451 -20.20 1.91 -13.43
C CYS A 451 -21.21 0.94 -12.79
N ILE A 452 -20.71 0.09 -11.90
CA ILE A 452 -21.50 -0.89 -11.17
C ILE A 452 -21.16 -0.72 -9.68
N GLY A 453 -22.16 -0.79 -8.80
CA GLY A 453 -21.98 -0.42 -7.40
C GLY A 453 -21.66 1.08 -7.29
N ASP A 454 -20.43 1.38 -6.88
CA ASP A 454 -19.90 2.71 -6.60
C ASP A 454 -18.74 3.14 -7.52
N ARG A 455 -18.37 2.33 -8.53
CA ARG A 455 -17.21 2.63 -9.40
C ARG A 455 -17.29 1.95 -10.76
N CYS A 456 -16.48 2.41 -11.71
CA CYS A 456 -16.22 1.70 -12.95
C CYS A 456 -15.54 0.36 -12.65
N GLN A 457 -16.15 -0.72 -13.15
CA GLN A 457 -15.61 -2.06 -13.02
C GLN A 457 -15.90 -2.91 -14.26
N PRO A 458 -15.09 -3.95 -14.53
CA PRO A 458 -15.35 -4.88 -15.62
C PRO A 458 -16.71 -5.56 -15.44
N VAL A 459 -17.45 -5.72 -16.54
CA VAL A 459 -18.70 -6.49 -16.53
C VAL A 459 -18.40 -7.92 -16.94
N ASP A 460 -18.73 -8.86 -16.06
CA ASP A 460 -18.69 -10.28 -16.40
C ASP A 460 -19.92 -10.65 -17.23
N CYS A 461 -19.73 -10.81 -18.54
CA CYS A 461 -20.81 -11.20 -19.43
C CYS A 461 -21.18 -12.69 -19.32
N SER A 462 -20.36 -13.53 -18.68
CA SER A 462 -20.54 -14.99 -18.71
C SER A 462 -21.77 -15.50 -17.95
N GLY A 463 -22.32 -14.68 -17.03
CA GLY A 463 -23.52 -15.02 -16.26
C GLY A 463 -24.84 -14.83 -17.02
N TYR A 464 -24.83 -14.19 -18.19
CA TYR A 464 -26.05 -13.90 -18.95
C TYR A 464 -26.24 -14.92 -20.08
N THR A 465 -27.35 -15.66 -20.02
CA THR A 465 -27.64 -16.78 -20.92
C THR A 465 -28.87 -16.53 -21.82
N ASP A 466 -29.46 -15.34 -21.73
CA ASP A 466 -30.56 -14.90 -22.58
C ASP A 466 -30.29 -13.52 -23.18
N VAL A 467 -30.95 -13.23 -24.31
CA VAL A 467 -30.75 -12.00 -25.09
C VAL A 467 -31.13 -10.76 -24.28
N ALA A 468 -32.21 -10.83 -23.50
CA ALA A 468 -32.74 -9.66 -22.80
C ALA A 468 -31.81 -9.21 -21.67
N THR A 469 -31.25 -10.15 -20.89
CA THR A 469 -30.27 -9.84 -19.86
C THR A 469 -28.93 -9.40 -20.45
N CYS A 470 -28.54 -9.92 -21.61
CA CYS A 470 -27.36 -9.45 -22.35
C CYS A 470 -27.46 -8.00 -22.80
N ASP A 471 -28.57 -7.68 -23.44
CA ASP A 471 -28.79 -6.40 -24.12
C ASP A 471 -28.95 -5.27 -23.11
N ALA A 472 -29.37 -5.57 -21.88
CA ALA A 472 -29.35 -4.64 -20.75
C ALA A 472 -27.92 -4.10 -20.48
N HIS A 473 -26.88 -4.86 -20.82
CA HIS A 473 -25.47 -4.47 -20.73
C HIS A 473 -24.86 -4.15 -22.10
N GLY A 474 -25.71 -3.75 -23.07
CA GLY A 474 -25.39 -3.58 -24.50
C GLY A 474 -24.32 -2.54 -24.85
N ALA A 475 -23.65 -1.90 -23.88
CA ALA A 475 -22.42 -1.14 -24.11
C ALA A 475 -21.15 -2.02 -24.06
N VAL A 476 -21.18 -3.13 -23.31
CA VAL A 476 -20.01 -3.98 -23.01
C VAL A 476 -20.23 -5.46 -23.31
N CYS A 477 -21.46 -5.97 -23.30
CA CYS A 477 -21.77 -7.36 -23.65
C CYS A 477 -22.41 -7.49 -25.05
N ALA A 478 -22.28 -8.68 -25.63
CA ALA A 478 -22.94 -9.07 -26.86
C ALA A 478 -23.38 -10.54 -26.78
N PHE A 479 -24.62 -10.83 -27.22
CA PHE A 479 -25.17 -12.18 -27.21
C PHE A 479 -24.75 -12.96 -28.46
N TYR A 480 -24.30 -14.20 -28.27
CA TYR A 480 -23.93 -15.11 -29.35
C TYR A 480 -24.90 -16.30 -29.41
N TYR A 481 -25.74 -16.34 -30.44
CA TYR A 481 -26.76 -17.38 -30.63
C TYR A 481 -26.20 -18.80 -30.73
N CYS A 482 -24.99 -18.93 -31.26
CA CYS A 482 -24.29 -20.21 -31.46
C CYS A 482 -23.98 -20.94 -30.13
N SER A 483 -23.66 -20.21 -29.07
CA SER A 483 -23.32 -20.73 -27.75
C SER A 483 -24.46 -20.51 -26.75
N ASN A 484 -25.49 -19.76 -27.15
CA ASN A 484 -26.57 -19.31 -26.30
C ASN A 484 -26.04 -18.63 -25.02
N SER A 485 -25.07 -17.73 -25.17
CA SER A 485 -24.39 -17.07 -24.06
C SER A 485 -23.90 -15.68 -24.45
N CYS A 486 -23.74 -14.82 -23.45
CA CYS A 486 -23.15 -13.51 -23.59
C CYS A 486 -21.64 -13.54 -23.43
N TRP A 487 -20.99 -12.70 -24.23
CA TRP A 487 -19.55 -12.51 -24.19
C TRP A 487 -19.23 -11.01 -24.21
N PRO A 488 -18.03 -10.60 -23.77
CA PRO A 488 -17.54 -9.25 -23.99
C PRO A 488 -17.67 -8.87 -25.45
N ARG A 489 -18.18 -7.67 -25.71
CA ARG A 489 -18.35 -7.14 -27.06
C ARG A 489 -17.00 -7.08 -27.75
N GLY A 490 -16.91 -7.64 -28.97
CA GLY A 490 -15.65 -7.79 -29.70
C GLY A 490 -14.94 -9.14 -29.53
N THR A 491 -15.49 -10.07 -28.72
CA THR A 491 -14.96 -11.44 -28.62
C THR A 491 -14.93 -12.12 -29.99
N PRO A 492 -13.81 -12.74 -30.41
CA PRO A 492 -13.73 -13.46 -31.67
C PRO A 492 -14.76 -14.60 -31.76
N ILE A 493 -15.36 -14.77 -32.94
CA ILE A 493 -16.39 -15.80 -33.14
C ILE A 493 -15.87 -17.22 -32.91
N SER A 494 -14.58 -17.49 -33.14
CA SER A 494 -13.97 -18.79 -32.82
C SER A 494 -13.93 -19.11 -31.33
N THR A 495 -13.95 -18.07 -30.49
CA THR A 495 -13.92 -18.17 -29.03
C THR A 495 -15.34 -18.25 -28.48
N ALA A 496 -16.24 -17.39 -28.95
CA ALA A 496 -17.64 -17.38 -28.52
C ALA A 496 -18.47 -18.52 -29.13
N CYS A 497 -18.11 -18.98 -30.33
CA CYS A 497 -18.79 -20.03 -31.10
C CYS A 497 -17.79 -21.11 -31.57
N PRO A 498 -17.19 -21.91 -30.67
CA PRO A 498 -16.34 -23.00 -31.13
C PRO A 498 -17.19 -23.98 -31.95
N GLY A 499 -16.82 -24.18 -33.22
CA GLY A 499 -17.50 -25.15 -34.10
C GLY A 499 -17.38 -26.59 -33.58
N PRO A 500 -18.12 -27.56 -34.17
CA PRO A 500 -18.03 -28.95 -33.76
C PRO A 500 -16.59 -29.49 -33.93
N LEU A 501 -16.11 -30.24 -32.94
CA LEU A 501 -14.78 -30.84 -32.97
C LEU A 501 -14.63 -31.81 -34.15
N THR A 502 -13.51 -31.71 -34.87
CA THR A 502 -13.17 -32.63 -35.96
C THR A 502 -12.34 -33.82 -35.45
N ALA A 503 -12.42 -34.96 -36.14
CA ALA A 503 -11.58 -36.11 -35.82
C ALA A 503 -10.08 -35.77 -35.96
N PRO A 504 -9.20 -36.15 -35.01
CA PRO A 504 -7.77 -35.91 -35.13
C PRO A 504 -7.13 -36.57 -36.35
N THR A 505 -6.08 -35.95 -36.88
CA THR A 505 -5.32 -36.40 -38.05
C THR A 505 -3.83 -36.51 -37.74
N GLY A 506 -3.01 -36.94 -38.70
CA GLY A 506 -1.54 -36.99 -38.52
C GLY A 506 -1.07 -38.05 -37.54
N LEU A 507 -1.71 -39.23 -37.53
CA LEU A 507 -1.44 -40.29 -36.57
C LEU A 507 -0.03 -40.89 -36.75
N THR A 508 0.73 -41.00 -35.67
CA THR A 508 2.08 -41.60 -35.63
C THR A 508 2.20 -42.63 -34.51
N PRO A 509 3.02 -43.70 -34.63
CA PRO A 509 3.85 -44.01 -35.79
C PRO A 509 3.01 -44.50 -36.99
N PRO A 510 3.47 -44.33 -38.24
CA PRO A 510 2.86 -45.02 -39.37
C PRO A 510 3.06 -46.53 -39.24
N TYR A 511 2.39 -47.32 -40.08
CA TYR A 511 2.51 -48.78 -40.04
C TYR A 511 3.96 -49.26 -40.16
N THR A 512 4.52 -49.66 -39.03
CA THR A 512 5.92 -50.01 -38.84
C THR A 512 6.04 -51.16 -37.86
N THR A 513 7.22 -51.78 -37.79
CA THR A 513 7.56 -52.74 -36.73
C THR A 513 8.26 -51.99 -35.60
N VAL A 514 7.76 -52.13 -34.38
CA VAL A 514 8.31 -51.51 -33.18
C VAL A 514 9.00 -52.58 -32.34
N THR A 515 10.30 -52.39 -32.09
CA THR A 515 11.17 -53.32 -31.35
C THR A 515 11.54 -52.79 -29.96
N THR A 516 11.02 -51.64 -29.56
CA THR A 516 11.24 -51.05 -28.23
C THR A 516 10.14 -51.48 -27.26
N PRO A 517 10.40 -51.56 -25.95
CA PRO A 517 9.40 -51.97 -24.95
C PRO A 517 8.16 -51.06 -24.81
N SER A 518 8.21 -49.86 -25.40
CA SER A 518 7.12 -48.90 -25.43
C SER A 518 6.98 -48.23 -26.79
N VAL A 519 5.81 -47.68 -27.05
CA VAL A 519 5.48 -46.98 -28.30
C VAL A 519 4.80 -45.65 -27.97
N THR A 520 5.30 -44.54 -28.53
CA THR A 520 4.65 -43.23 -28.39
C THR A 520 3.72 -43.00 -29.58
N LEU A 521 2.43 -42.92 -29.29
CA LEU A 521 1.38 -42.54 -30.23
C LEU A 521 1.31 -41.02 -30.31
N GLY A 522 1.10 -40.45 -31.49
CA GLY A 522 1.02 -38.99 -31.69
C GLY A 522 -0.05 -38.59 -32.70
N TRP A 523 -0.60 -37.39 -32.58
CA TRP A 523 -1.62 -36.83 -33.48
C TRP A 523 -1.53 -35.29 -33.54
N ASN A 524 -2.17 -34.68 -34.55
CA ASN A 524 -2.27 -33.22 -34.67
C ASN A 524 -3.28 -32.65 -33.67
N ALA A 525 -3.00 -31.47 -33.12
CA ALA A 525 -3.92 -30.75 -32.25
C ALA A 525 -5.22 -30.36 -33.01
N VAL A 526 -6.37 -30.55 -32.37
CA VAL A 526 -7.68 -30.14 -32.86
C VAL A 526 -8.10 -28.84 -32.17
N SER A 527 -8.44 -27.81 -32.94
CA SER A 527 -8.90 -26.52 -32.42
C SER A 527 -10.17 -26.70 -31.58
N GLY A 528 -10.19 -26.14 -30.37
CA GLY A 528 -11.30 -26.24 -29.44
C GLY A 528 -11.32 -27.49 -28.57
N ALA A 529 -10.41 -28.46 -28.78
CA ALA A 529 -10.29 -29.64 -27.94
C ALA A 529 -9.53 -29.33 -26.64
N THR A 530 -10.04 -29.79 -25.50
CA THR A 530 -9.35 -29.70 -24.20
C THR A 530 -8.71 -31.01 -23.79
N THR A 531 -9.22 -32.14 -24.29
CA THR A 531 -8.68 -33.48 -24.03
C THR A 531 -8.81 -34.39 -25.25
N TYR A 532 -8.19 -35.57 -25.19
CA TYR A 532 -8.27 -36.62 -26.18
C TYR A 532 -8.52 -37.98 -25.51
N ASP A 533 -9.26 -38.84 -26.22
CA ASP A 533 -9.40 -40.24 -25.85
C ASP A 533 -8.69 -41.11 -26.89
N VAL A 534 -7.97 -42.14 -26.44
CA VAL A 534 -7.23 -43.09 -27.29
C VAL A 534 -7.77 -44.50 -27.03
N SER A 535 -8.30 -45.13 -28.08
CA SER A 535 -8.74 -46.52 -28.09
C SER A 535 -7.64 -47.39 -28.71
N PHE A 536 -7.34 -48.51 -28.06
CA PHE A 536 -6.20 -49.36 -28.39
C PHE A 536 -6.60 -50.83 -28.29
N ASP A 537 -6.33 -51.58 -29.36
CA ASP A 537 -6.75 -52.95 -29.57
C ASP A 537 -5.57 -53.78 -30.11
N TRP A 538 -5.61 -55.10 -29.94
CA TRP A 538 -4.55 -56.01 -30.37
C TRP A 538 -5.11 -57.25 -31.07
N TRP A 539 -4.31 -57.83 -31.97
CA TRP A 539 -4.72 -59.00 -32.75
C TRP A 539 -4.40 -60.31 -32.00
N ASP A 540 -5.43 -61.03 -31.57
CA ASP A 540 -5.29 -62.36 -30.99
C ASP A 540 -5.18 -63.40 -32.11
N THR A 541 -3.95 -63.83 -32.40
CA THR A 541 -3.68 -64.81 -33.47
C THR A 541 -4.29 -66.18 -33.16
N SER A 542 -4.51 -66.52 -31.89
CA SER A 542 -5.05 -67.84 -31.51
C SER A 542 -6.54 -67.94 -31.79
N ALA A 543 -7.26 -66.82 -31.60
CA ALA A 543 -8.68 -66.72 -31.88
C ALA A 543 -8.98 -66.12 -33.27
N ASN A 544 -7.97 -65.55 -33.94
CA ASN A 544 -8.11 -64.82 -35.20
C ASN A 544 -9.11 -63.64 -35.08
N VAL A 545 -9.03 -62.89 -33.98
CA VAL A 545 -9.91 -61.74 -33.69
C VAL A 545 -9.13 -60.53 -33.14
N TRP A 546 -9.63 -59.32 -33.37
CA TRP A 546 -9.20 -58.13 -32.63
C TRP A 546 -9.81 -58.15 -31.23
N ARG A 547 -8.98 -57.93 -30.20
CA ARG A 547 -9.43 -57.76 -28.82
C ARG A 547 -9.14 -56.36 -28.35
N SER A 548 -10.09 -55.77 -27.63
CA SER A 548 -9.82 -54.49 -26.99
C SER A 548 -8.78 -54.65 -25.90
N TYR A 549 -7.79 -53.75 -25.93
CA TYR A 549 -6.78 -53.67 -24.88
C TYR A 549 -7.25 -52.68 -23.82
N TYR A 550 -7.40 -51.40 -24.19
CA TYR A 550 -7.84 -50.34 -23.29
C TYR A 550 -8.28 -49.10 -24.06
N THR A 551 -9.08 -48.25 -23.40
CA THR A 551 -9.36 -46.89 -23.88
C THR A 551 -8.99 -45.90 -22.79
N TRP A 552 -7.97 -45.09 -23.05
CA TRP A 552 -7.57 -43.99 -22.17
C TRP A 552 -8.40 -42.76 -22.51
N THR A 553 -8.89 -42.06 -21.50
CA THR A 553 -9.71 -40.85 -21.66
C THR A 553 -9.09 -39.66 -20.96
N GLY A 554 -9.43 -38.46 -21.41
CA GLY A 554 -9.02 -37.22 -20.72
C GLY A 554 -7.54 -36.85 -20.88
N LEU A 555 -6.87 -37.32 -21.94
CA LEU A 555 -5.46 -37.01 -22.19
C LEU A 555 -5.31 -35.55 -22.66
N THR A 556 -4.44 -34.76 -22.03
CA THR A 556 -4.27 -33.33 -22.34
C THR A 556 -3.18 -33.06 -23.39
N GLY A 557 -2.31 -34.03 -23.66
CA GLY A 557 -1.27 -33.95 -24.69
C GLY A 557 -1.74 -34.40 -26.07
N THR A 558 -0.93 -34.12 -27.09
CA THR A 558 -1.10 -34.64 -28.46
C THR A 558 -0.26 -35.88 -28.74
N SER A 559 0.26 -36.50 -27.68
CA SER A 559 1.01 -37.75 -27.74
C SER A 559 0.78 -38.57 -26.47
N PHE A 560 0.84 -39.88 -26.59
CA PHE A 560 0.63 -40.80 -25.48
C PHE A 560 1.47 -42.07 -25.63
N THR A 561 2.21 -42.43 -24.59
CA THR A 561 3.07 -43.63 -24.60
C THR A 561 2.31 -44.82 -24.05
N VAL A 562 2.35 -45.93 -24.80
CA VAL A 562 1.77 -47.22 -24.44
C VAL A 562 2.86 -48.28 -24.30
N TRP A 563 2.57 -49.31 -23.50
CA TRP A 563 3.42 -50.48 -23.29
C TRP A 563 2.67 -51.73 -23.74
N PRO A 564 2.86 -52.19 -24.98
CA PRO A 564 2.19 -53.38 -25.50
C PRO A 564 2.59 -54.65 -24.72
N ALA A 565 1.61 -55.41 -24.24
CA ALA A 565 1.85 -56.58 -23.38
C ALA A 565 2.02 -57.92 -24.13
N TYR A 566 1.80 -57.95 -25.44
CA TYR A 566 1.84 -59.19 -26.23
C TYR A 566 2.78 -59.04 -27.42
N ASP A 567 3.82 -59.89 -27.43
CA ASP A 567 4.85 -59.85 -28.46
C ASP A 567 4.42 -60.54 -29.75
N ASN A 568 5.04 -60.14 -30.87
CA ASN A 568 4.75 -60.65 -32.21
C ASN A 568 3.28 -60.48 -32.60
N ARG A 569 2.69 -59.32 -32.27
CA ARG A 569 1.27 -58.98 -32.50
C ARG A 569 1.11 -57.69 -33.29
N HIS A 570 0.00 -57.60 -34.04
CA HIS A 570 -0.48 -56.32 -34.56
C HIS A 570 -1.29 -55.59 -33.49
N TYR A 571 -1.06 -54.29 -33.40
CA TYR A 571 -1.83 -53.37 -32.59
C TYR A 571 -2.54 -52.36 -33.49
N LEU A 572 -3.78 -52.02 -33.12
CA LEU A 572 -4.65 -51.09 -33.82
C LEU A 572 -5.09 -50.02 -32.84
N TRP A 573 -5.09 -48.76 -33.26
CA TRP A 573 -5.45 -47.66 -32.39
C TRP A 573 -6.10 -46.51 -33.15
N ARG A 574 -6.85 -45.69 -32.40
CA ARG A 574 -7.51 -44.48 -32.91
C ARG A 574 -7.68 -43.49 -31.78
N VAL A 575 -7.84 -42.22 -32.14
CA VAL A 575 -7.96 -41.11 -31.18
C VAL A 575 -9.15 -40.23 -31.55
N ARG A 576 -9.81 -39.62 -30.56
CA ARG A 576 -10.82 -38.57 -30.76
C ARG A 576 -10.53 -37.37 -29.89
N ALA A 577 -10.94 -36.19 -30.34
CA ALA A 577 -10.81 -34.94 -29.60
C ALA A 577 -12.07 -34.69 -28.76
N CYS A 578 -11.93 -34.17 -27.54
CA CYS A 578 -13.04 -33.92 -26.64
C CYS A 578 -12.96 -32.51 -26.01
N ALA A 579 -14.12 -31.93 -25.72
CA ALA A 579 -14.27 -30.68 -24.98
C ALA A 579 -15.63 -30.66 -24.26
N SER A 580 -15.65 -30.24 -22.99
CA SER A 580 -16.88 -30.05 -22.20
C SER A 580 -17.88 -31.22 -22.27
N GLY A 581 -17.37 -32.46 -22.20
CA GLY A 581 -18.19 -33.69 -22.23
C GLY A 581 -18.66 -34.16 -23.62
N SER A 582 -18.37 -33.41 -24.68
CA SER A 582 -18.63 -33.79 -26.07
C SER A 582 -17.33 -34.18 -26.78
N CYS A 583 -17.39 -35.17 -27.66
CA CYS A 583 -16.23 -35.62 -28.43
C CYS A 583 -16.50 -35.62 -29.94
N SER A 584 -15.45 -35.41 -30.72
CA SER A 584 -15.44 -35.63 -32.16
C SER A 584 -15.73 -37.09 -32.50
N PRO A 585 -16.05 -37.40 -33.78
CA PRO A 585 -15.87 -38.75 -34.30
C PRO A 585 -14.44 -39.25 -34.04
N TRP A 586 -14.28 -40.57 -33.96
CA TRP A 586 -12.96 -41.18 -33.92
C TRP A 586 -12.18 -40.93 -35.20
N SER A 587 -10.86 -40.79 -35.09
CA SER A 587 -9.96 -40.84 -36.24
C SER A 587 -10.11 -42.16 -36.99
N ASN A 588 -9.59 -42.19 -38.22
CA ASN A 588 -9.29 -43.46 -38.88
C ASN A 588 -8.36 -44.30 -38.00
N TYR A 589 -8.44 -45.62 -38.15
CA TYR A 589 -7.54 -46.52 -37.46
C TYR A 589 -6.10 -46.36 -37.97
N ASN A 590 -5.16 -46.47 -37.06
CA ASN A 590 -3.74 -46.62 -37.34
C ASN A 590 -3.21 -47.89 -36.68
N GLN A 591 -2.12 -48.44 -37.19
CA GLN A 591 -1.64 -49.76 -36.78
C GLN A 591 -0.11 -49.82 -36.74
N PHE A 592 0.43 -50.76 -35.96
CA PHE A 592 1.83 -51.15 -36.00
C PHE A 592 1.97 -52.64 -35.63
N TYR A 593 3.11 -53.24 -35.97
CA TYR A 593 3.49 -54.57 -35.50
C TYR A 593 4.49 -54.44 -34.36
N PHE A 594 4.35 -55.23 -33.32
CA PHE A 594 5.18 -55.13 -32.12
C PHE A 594 5.98 -56.41 -31.88
N THR A 595 7.30 -56.26 -31.73
CA THR A 595 8.28 -57.32 -31.45
C THR A 595 9.31 -56.86 -30.40
N GLY A 596 8.84 -56.19 -29.36
CA GLY A 596 9.66 -55.39 -28.45
C GLY A 596 9.72 -55.87 -26.99
N LEU A 597 9.23 -57.07 -26.70
CA LEU A 597 9.27 -57.67 -25.35
C LEU A 597 10.52 -58.51 -25.09
#